data_AF-A0A497I495-F1
#
_entry.id   AF-A0A497I495-F1
#
_cell.length_a   1.000
_cell.length_b   1.000
_cell.length_c   1.000
_cell.angle_alpha   90.00
_cell.angle_beta   90.00
_cell.angle_gamma   90.00
#
_symmetry.space_group_name_H-M   'P 1'
#
loop_
_entity.id
_entity.type
_entity.pdbx_description
1 polymer ?
#
loop_
_entity_poly.entity_id
_entity_poly.type
_entity_poly.pdbx_seq_one_letter_code
_entity_poly.pdbx_strand_id
1 'polypeptide(L)'
;MKKTTPLGVEIDYREYWKRRKERLWCNLQLNYERMRTLLSTGQFTLEDFCEFLFQSEKKAKIAEKMIKLVKHSEEPLTFKRIASLLNTPKSTTWQVYLMLKRAGIFQRKTKAEPVRLSTKFSEVLEDLELWWKNYVKVK
;
A
#
# COMPACT_ATOMS: atom_id res chain seq x y z
N MET A 1 -25.44 -11.98 -6.64
CA MET A 1 -25.13 -13.37 -7.05
C MET A 1 -24.61 -14.07 -5.82
N LYS A 2 -25.40 -14.97 -5.25
CA LYS A 2 -25.02 -15.75 -4.08
C LYS A 2 -24.13 -16.91 -4.52
N LYS A 3 -23.16 -17.28 -3.70
CA LYS A 3 -22.25 -18.40 -3.99
C LYS A 3 -21.99 -19.16 -2.70
N THR A 4 -22.05 -20.48 -2.77
CA THR A 4 -21.74 -21.35 -1.63
C THR A 4 -20.24 -21.54 -1.52
N THR A 5 -19.70 -21.30 -0.33
CA THR A 5 -18.28 -21.56 -0.02
C THR A 5 -18.02 -23.06 0.10
N PRO A 6 -16.74 -23.51 0.07
CA PRO A 6 -16.39 -24.92 0.33
C PRO A 6 -16.85 -25.45 1.70
N LEU A 7 -17.24 -24.57 2.62
CA LEU A 7 -17.77 -24.88 3.95
C LEU A 7 -19.30 -24.88 4.00
N GLY A 8 -19.99 -24.84 2.86
CA GLY A 8 -21.46 -24.85 2.80
C GLY A 8 -22.14 -23.52 3.12
N VAL A 9 -21.38 -22.46 3.46
CA VAL A 9 -21.95 -21.14 3.78
C VAL A 9 -22.29 -20.38 2.49
N GLU A 10 -23.54 -19.94 2.37
CA GLU A 10 -23.99 -19.08 1.27
C GLU A 10 -23.56 -17.63 1.52
N ILE A 11 -22.78 -17.05 0.61
CA ILE A 11 -22.34 -15.66 0.71
C ILE A 11 -22.86 -14.84 -0.47
N ASP A 12 -23.31 -13.61 -0.23
CA ASP A 12 -23.42 -12.64 -1.31
C ASP A 12 -22.00 -12.25 -1.76
N TYR A 13 -21.63 -12.70 -2.95
CA TYR A 13 -20.29 -12.50 -3.46
C TYR A 13 -19.95 -11.02 -3.68
N ARG A 14 -20.94 -10.20 -4.01
CA ARG A 14 -20.78 -8.76 -4.25
C ARG A 14 -20.50 -8.06 -2.93
N GLU A 15 -21.25 -8.40 -1.89
CA GLU A 15 -21.07 -7.85 -0.55
C GLU A 15 -19.76 -8.32 0.09
N TYR A 16 -19.43 -9.61 -0.04
CA TYR A 16 -18.16 -10.17 0.42
C TYR A 16 -16.96 -9.42 -0.17
N TRP A 17 -16.95 -9.20 -1.48
CA TRP A 17 -15.88 -8.44 -2.13
C TRP A 17 -15.87 -6.96 -1.76
N LYS A 18 -17.03 -6.36 -1.50
CA LYS A 18 -17.12 -4.98 -1.00
C LYS A 18 -16.45 -4.86 0.38
N ARG A 19 -16.86 -5.68 1.35
CA ARG A 19 -16.27 -5.74 2.70
C ARG A 19 -14.77 -6.06 2.65
N ARG A 20 -14.37 -6.99 1.77
CA ARG A 20 -12.95 -7.32 1.59
C ARG A 20 -12.15 -6.13 1.06
N LYS A 21 -12.69 -5.38 0.09
CA LYS A 21 -12.05 -4.15 -0.41
C LYS A 21 -11.98 -3.09 0.68
N GLU A 22 -12.99 -2.95 1.53
CA GLU A 22 -12.98 -2.01 2.66
C GLU A 22 -11.89 -2.29 3.68
N ARG A 23 -11.31 -3.50 3.72
CA ARG A 23 -10.21 -3.88 4.62
C ARG A 23 -8.81 -3.71 4.00
N LEU A 24 -8.71 -3.25 2.76
CA LEU A 24 -7.42 -3.08 2.06
C LEU A 24 -6.80 -1.73 2.40
N TRP A 25 -6.15 -1.67 3.56
CA TRP A 25 -5.38 -0.53 4.04
C TRP A 25 -3.96 -0.97 4.38
N CYS A 26 -2.98 -0.08 4.20
CA CYS A 26 -1.68 -0.27 4.83
C CYS A 26 -1.83 -0.05 6.34
N ASN A 27 -1.07 -0.81 7.14
CA ASN A 27 -1.01 -0.62 8.58
C ASN A 27 0.40 -0.16 8.92
N LEU A 28 0.54 1.02 9.51
CA LEU A 28 1.84 1.55 9.94
C LEU A 28 2.25 0.86 11.24
N GLN A 29 3.31 0.05 11.22
CA GLN A 29 3.81 -0.64 12.41
C GLN A 29 4.97 0.13 13.06
N LEU A 30 4.67 1.06 13.95
CA LEU A 30 5.67 1.88 14.65
C LEU A 30 6.48 1.04 15.65
N ASN A 31 7.67 0.62 15.25
CA ASN A 31 8.73 0.17 16.15
C ASN A 31 9.74 1.30 16.32
N TYR A 32 9.59 2.06 17.41
CA TYR A 32 10.37 3.27 17.65
C TYR A 32 11.88 3.03 17.64
N GLU A 33 12.35 1.99 18.35
CA GLU A 33 13.79 1.71 18.48
C GLU A 33 14.39 1.29 17.13
N ARG A 34 13.77 0.33 16.43
CA ARG A 34 14.25 -0.11 15.10
C ARG A 34 14.25 1.06 14.12
N MET A 35 13.15 1.82 14.04
CA MET A 35 13.04 2.94 13.12
C MET A 35 14.04 4.05 13.44
N ARG A 36 14.20 4.41 14.71
CA ARG A 36 15.14 5.45 15.13
C ARG A 36 16.56 5.07 14.75
N THR A 37 16.96 3.83 15.01
CA THR A 37 18.27 3.33 14.60
C THR A 37 18.45 3.43 13.09
N LEU A 38 17.59 2.79 12.30
CA LEU A 38 17.71 2.76 10.83
C LEU A 38 17.68 4.15 10.18
N LEU A 39 16.84 5.06 10.68
CA LEU A 39 16.77 6.43 10.17
C LEU A 39 18.01 7.24 10.57
N SER A 40 18.48 7.12 11.81
CA SER A 40 19.66 7.86 12.29
C SER A 40 20.97 7.43 11.63
N THR A 41 21.08 6.16 11.23
CA THR A 41 22.25 5.62 10.53
C THR A 41 22.17 5.79 9.01
N GLY A 42 21.05 6.32 8.49
CA GLY A 42 20.81 6.42 7.05
C GLY A 42 20.66 5.06 6.35
N GLN A 43 20.41 4.00 7.10
CA GLN A 43 20.27 2.62 6.58
C GLN A 43 18.83 2.26 6.21
N PHE A 44 17.87 3.16 6.41
CA PHE A 44 16.47 2.90 6.10
C PHE A 44 16.24 2.74 4.58
N THR A 45 15.80 1.56 4.17
CA THR A 45 15.61 1.20 2.76
C THR A 45 14.14 1.20 2.33
N LEU A 46 13.89 1.03 1.03
CA LEU A 46 12.55 0.80 0.50
C LEU A 46 11.95 -0.53 0.98
N GLU A 47 12.79 -1.53 1.27
CA GLU A 47 12.35 -2.80 1.85
C GLU A 47 11.78 -2.57 3.25
N ASP A 48 12.53 -1.87 4.12
CA ASP A 48 12.07 -1.49 5.45
C ASP A 48 10.76 -0.68 5.40
N PHE A 49 10.65 0.25 4.46
CA PHE A 49 9.42 1.01 4.25
C PHE A 49 8.22 0.12 3.88
N CYS A 50 8.43 -0.89 3.02
CA CYS A 50 7.37 -1.80 2.64
C CYS A 50 7.01 -2.77 3.77
N GLU A 51 7.98 -3.25 4.54
CA GLU A 51 7.70 -4.05 5.74
C GLU A 51 6.88 -3.25 6.77
N PHE A 52 7.22 -1.97 6.94
CA PHE A 52 6.53 -1.06 7.84
C PHE A 52 5.05 -0.83 7.49
N LEU A 53 4.69 -0.92 6.21
CA LEU A 53 3.32 -0.72 5.71
C LEU A 53 2.49 -2.01 5.62
N PHE A 54 3.15 -3.16 5.51
CA PHE A 54 2.51 -4.43 5.18
C PHE A 54 2.91 -5.53 6.16
N GLN A 55 1.93 -6.02 6.93
CA GLN A 55 2.09 -7.17 7.83
C GLN A 55 2.42 -8.50 7.11
N SER A 56 2.26 -8.56 5.79
CA SER A 56 2.52 -9.76 5.00
C SER A 56 3.78 -9.55 4.18
N GLU A 57 4.82 -10.32 4.46
CA GLU A 57 6.10 -10.30 3.74
C GLU A 57 5.90 -10.42 2.22
N LYS A 58 5.01 -11.33 1.78
CA LYS A 58 4.65 -11.47 0.37
C LYS A 58 4.10 -10.16 -0.22
N LYS A 59 3.24 -9.46 0.51
CA LYS A 59 2.67 -8.18 0.03
C LYS A 59 3.70 -7.06 0.08
N ALA A 60 4.56 -7.02 1.10
CA ALA A 60 5.67 -6.07 1.20
C ALA A 60 6.61 -6.20 -0.01
N LYS A 61 7.04 -7.42 -0.34
CA LYS A 61 7.88 -7.70 -1.53
C LYS A 61 7.21 -7.30 -2.85
N ILE A 62 5.89 -7.51 -2.97
CA ILE A 62 5.15 -7.06 -4.17
C ILE A 62 5.07 -5.53 -4.22
N ALA A 63 4.87 -4.87 -3.08
CA ALA A 63 4.80 -3.42 -2.99
C ALA A 63 6.13 -2.78 -3.40
N GLU A 64 7.23 -3.28 -2.85
CA GLU A 64 8.59 -2.84 -3.14
C GLU A 64 8.89 -2.95 -4.64
N LYS A 65 8.66 -4.13 -5.24
CA LYS A 65 8.83 -4.34 -6.69
C LYS A 65 7.95 -3.40 -7.52
N MET A 66 6.70 -3.18 -7.09
CA MET A 66 5.78 -2.29 -7.79
C MET A 66 6.24 -0.83 -7.74
N ILE A 67 6.73 -0.37 -6.58
CA ILE A 67 7.27 0.98 -6.40
C ILE A 67 8.53 1.17 -7.24
N LYS A 68 9.49 0.23 -7.18
CA LYS A 68 10.70 0.24 -8.01
C LYS A 68 10.37 0.29 -9.50
N LEU A 69 9.43 -0.55 -9.94
CA LEU A 69 8.99 -0.58 -11.33
C LEU A 69 8.41 0.76 -11.79
N VAL A 70 7.53 1.38 -10.99
CA VAL A 70 6.96 2.70 -11.32
C VAL A 70 8.01 3.80 -11.26
N LYS A 71 8.97 3.74 -10.33
CA LYS A 71 10.03 4.75 -10.15
C LYS A 71 11.04 4.77 -11.29
N HIS A 72 11.42 3.59 -11.79
CA HIS A 72 12.52 3.42 -12.74
C HIS A 72 12.07 3.13 -14.18
N SER A 73 10.76 3.03 -14.44
CA SER A 73 10.26 2.88 -15.81
C SER A 73 10.48 4.16 -16.60
N GLU A 74 11.08 4.03 -17.79
CA GLU A 74 11.19 5.12 -18.76
C GLU A 74 9.82 5.49 -19.34
N GLU A 75 8.95 4.49 -19.52
CA GLU A 75 7.60 4.69 -20.02
C GLU A 75 6.54 4.75 -18.90
N PRO A 76 5.46 5.54 -19.07
CA PRO A 76 4.33 5.54 -18.14
C PRO A 76 3.59 4.19 -18.10
N LEU A 77 3.55 3.54 -16.93
CA LEU A 77 2.93 2.22 -16.80
C LEU A 77 1.50 2.25 -16.26
N THR A 78 0.58 1.62 -16.97
CA THR A 78 -0.77 1.32 -16.43
C THR A 78 -0.71 0.17 -15.43
N PHE A 79 -1.71 0.07 -14.55
CA PHE A 79 -1.82 -1.09 -13.64
C PHE A 79 -1.82 -2.43 -14.39
N LYS A 80 -2.45 -2.50 -15.58
CA LYS A 80 -2.48 -3.73 -16.39
C LYS A 80 -1.05 -4.13 -16.79
N ARG A 81 -0.24 -3.16 -17.22
CA ARG A 81 1.16 -3.40 -17.58
C ARG A 81 2.00 -3.78 -16.38
N ILE A 82 1.88 -3.05 -15.28
CA ILE A 82 2.54 -3.38 -13.99
C ILE A 82 2.22 -4.82 -13.58
N ALA A 83 0.95 -5.22 -13.59
CA ALA A 83 0.55 -6.57 -13.20
C ALA A 83 1.11 -7.66 -14.10
N SER A 84 1.25 -7.39 -15.41
CA SER A 84 1.89 -8.34 -16.33
C SER A 84 3.40 -8.49 -16.09
N LEU A 85 4.08 -7.42 -15.67
CA LEU A 85 5.53 -7.42 -15.46
C LEU A 85 5.93 -8.06 -14.13
N LEU A 86 5.09 -7.96 -13.09
CA LEU A 86 5.41 -8.48 -11.76
C LEU A 86 5.31 -10.01 -11.61
N ASN A 87 4.80 -10.72 -12.63
CA ASN A 87 4.59 -12.18 -12.62
C ASN A 87 3.98 -12.72 -11.29
N THR A 88 2.99 -12.01 -10.75
CA THR A 88 2.35 -12.32 -9.46
C THR A 88 0.84 -12.53 -9.64
N PRO A 89 0.16 -13.24 -8.71
CA PRO A 89 -1.27 -13.44 -8.83
C PRO A 89 -2.01 -12.10 -8.91
N LYS A 90 -2.73 -11.89 -10.01
CA LYS A 90 -3.42 -10.62 -10.33
C LYS A 90 -4.29 -10.09 -9.18
N SER A 91 -4.93 -10.99 -8.44
CA SER A 91 -5.74 -10.65 -7.26
C SER A 91 -4.91 -10.05 -6.13
N THR A 92 -3.70 -10.55 -5.89
CA THR A 92 -2.78 -10.05 -4.86
C THR A 92 -2.15 -8.74 -5.31
N THR A 93 -1.70 -8.65 -6.56
CA THR A 93 -1.17 -7.42 -7.16
C THR A 93 -2.17 -6.28 -7.09
N TRP A 94 -3.45 -6.56 -7.38
CA TRP A 94 -4.53 -5.59 -7.25
C TRP A 94 -4.75 -5.12 -5.81
N GLN A 95 -4.69 -6.04 -4.84
CA GLN A 95 -4.82 -5.68 -3.42
C GLN A 95 -3.69 -4.74 -2.98
N VAL A 96 -2.45 -5.09 -3.30
CA VAL A 96 -1.26 -4.28 -2.97
C VAL A 96 -1.33 -2.91 -3.63
N TYR A 97 -1.65 -2.86 -4.92
CA TYR A 97 -1.87 -1.60 -5.62
C TYR A 97 -2.94 -0.72 -4.93
N LEU A 98 -4.07 -1.31 -4.52
CA LEU A 98 -5.14 -0.55 -3.89
C LEU A 98 -4.71 -0.02 -2.52
N MET A 99 -3.97 -0.81 -1.74
CA MET A 99 -3.40 -0.39 -0.45
C MET A 99 -2.44 0.79 -0.64
N LEU A 100 -1.50 0.71 -1.59
CA LEU A 100 -0.56 1.80 -1.93
C LEU A 100 -1.28 3.06 -2.44
N LYS A 101 -2.31 2.90 -3.27
CA LYS A 101 -3.13 4.03 -3.75
C LYS A 101 -3.85 4.72 -2.60
N ARG A 102 -4.42 3.94 -1.68
CA ARG A 102 -5.16 4.48 -0.52
C ARG A 102 -4.26 5.13 0.51
N ALA A 103 -3.04 4.62 0.67
CA ALA A 103 -2.02 5.27 1.47
C ALA A 103 -1.51 6.58 0.83
N GLY A 104 -1.91 6.93 -0.41
CA GLY A 104 -1.40 8.13 -1.08
C GLY A 104 0.03 7.97 -1.60
N ILE A 105 0.57 6.76 -1.64
CA ILE A 105 1.88 6.45 -2.25
C ILE A 105 1.74 6.41 -3.78
N PHE A 106 0.62 5.86 -4.26
CA PHE A 106 0.28 5.90 -5.68
C PHE A 106 -0.89 6.82 -5.97
N GLN A 107 -0.82 7.45 -7.15
CA GLN A 107 -1.92 8.21 -7.73
C GLN A 107 -2.25 7.71 -9.13
N ARG A 108 -3.56 7.73 -9.43
CA ARG A 108 -4.14 7.44 -10.75
C ARG A 108 -5.60 7.90 -10.76
N LYS A 109 -6.01 8.75 -11.72
CA LYS A 109 -7.39 9.28 -11.78
C LYS A 109 -8.32 8.28 -12.46
N THR A 110 -7.94 7.75 -13.62
CA THR A 110 -8.79 6.82 -14.40
C THR A 110 -8.17 5.42 -14.54
N LYS A 111 -8.91 4.43 -15.06
CA LYS A 111 -8.34 3.08 -15.26
C LYS A 111 -7.26 3.03 -16.35
N ALA A 112 -7.39 3.88 -17.37
CA ALA A 112 -6.50 3.94 -18.52
C ALA A 112 -5.22 4.75 -18.23
N GLU A 113 -5.25 5.62 -17.21
CA GLU A 113 -4.10 6.41 -16.86
C GLU A 113 -2.93 5.59 -16.28
N PRO A 114 -1.69 6.07 -16.51
CA PRO A 114 -0.52 5.56 -15.83
C PRO A 114 -0.61 5.71 -14.31
N VAL A 115 -0.04 4.74 -13.60
CA VAL A 115 0.19 4.84 -12.16
C VAL A 115 1.43 5.68 -11.94
N ARG A 116 1.36 6.65 -11.02
CA ARG A 116 2.50 7.49 -10.64
C ARG A 116 2.71 7.44 -9.13
N LEU A 117 3.94 7.69 -8.69
CA LEU A 117 4.22 8.00 -7.29
C LEU A 117 3.58 9.34 -6.91
N SER A 118 3.27 9.49 -5.63
CA SER A 118 2.61 10.67 -5.07
C SER A 118 3.26 11.04 -3.74
N THR A 119 3.24 12.33 -3.43
CA THR A 119 3.69 12.95 -2.17
C THR A 119 2.59 12.98 -1.10
N LYS A 120 1.37 12.55 -1.42
CA LYS A 120 0.25 12.61 -0.46
C LYS A 120 0.49 11.82 0.81
N PHE A 121 1.26 10.73 0.72
CA PHE A 121 1.66 9.99 1.91
C PHE A 121 2.52 10.83 2.85
N SER A 122 3.51 11.57 2.33
CA SER A 122 4.37 12.42 3.18
C SER A 122 3.61 13.62 3.72
N GLU A 123 2.78 14.27 2.90
CA GLU A 123 1.92 15.40 3.32
C GLU A 123 1.07 15.02 4.54
N VAL A 124 0.41 13.85 4.51
CA VAL A 124 -0.41 13.39 5.65
C VAL A 124 0.42 13.07 6.88
N LEU A 125 1.65 12.56 6.73
CA LEU A 125 2.53 12.30 7.87
C LEU A 125 3.03 13.60 8.52
N GLU A 126 3.31 14.63 7.74
CA GLU A 126 3.68 15.97 8.24
C GLU A 126 2.52 16.61 9.01
N ASP A 127 1.29 16.51 8.49
CA ASP A 127 0.09 16.98 9.18
C ASP A 127 -0.13 16.24 10.52
N LEU A 128 0.05 14.91 10.52
CA LEU A 128 -0.05 14.09 11.73
C LEU A 128 1.04 14.43 12.75
N GLU A 129 2.27 14.67 12.30
CA GLU A 129 3.37 15.11 13.15
C GLU A 129 3.03 16.45 13.82
N LEU A 130 2.58 17.43 13.05
CA LEU A 130 2.21 18.75 13.55
C LEU A 130 1.08 18.65 14.57
N TRP A 131 0.03 17.89 14.26
CA TRP A 131 -1.09 17.66 15.16
C TRP A 131 -0.64 17.03 16.48
N TRP A 132 0.16 15.96 16.43
CA TRP A 132 0.62 15.27 17.64
C TRP A 132 1.50 16.17 18.50
N LYS A 133 2.45 16.89 17.89
CA LYS A 133 3.31 17.87 18.60
C LYS A 133 2.49 18.93 19.31
N ASN A 134 1.40 19.40 18.69
CA ASN A 134 0.52 20.38 19.32
C ASN A 134 -0.27 19.75 20.47
N TYR A 135 -0.85 18.57 20.25
CA TYR A 135 -1.62 17.85 21.26
C TYR A 135 -0.84 17.63 22.57
N VAL A 136 0.43 17.22 22.49
CA VAL A 136 1.27 16.98 23.68
C VAL A 136 1.77 18.26 24.37
N LYS A 137 1.79 19.40 23.66
CA LYS A 137 2.22 20.70 24.21
C LYS A 137 1.09 21.42 24.95
N VAL A 138 -0.15 21.14 24.59
CA VAL A 138 -1.32 21.67 25.29
C VAL A 138 -1.37 21.01 26.67
N LYS A 139 -1.08 21.82 27.70
CA LYS A 139 -1.28 21.48 29.11
C LYS A 139 -2.74 21.67 29.50
#